data_AF-A0A9F7RHR7-F1
#
_entry.id   AF-A0A9F7RHR7-F1
#
_cell.length_a   1.000
_cell.length_b   1.000
_cell.length_c   1.000
_cell.angle_alpha   90.00
_cell.angle_beta   90.00
_cell.angle_gamma   90.00
#
_symmetry.space_group_name_H-M   'P 1'
#
loop_
_entity.id
_entity.type
_entity.pdbx_description
1 polymer ?
#
loop_
_entity_poly.entity_id
_entity_poly.type
_entity_poly.pdbx_seq_one_letter_code
_entity_poly.pdbx_strand_id
1 'polypeptide(L)'
;MILCVGLVVLTSMLGTRDKLKACPGQYETMEVLRAIEPRYMQEGFLVLQVLELQVSAQDVEREQRTQLKRWKKKRGEPGPKLPQRMHSARAIMATEPHTHQDLRQKPTIMVQYPSVPEEKSELNLRKKRGSL
;
A
#
# COMPACT_ATOMS: atom_id res chain seq x y z
N MET A 1 -10.49 -5.50 -15.02
CA MET A 1 -9.62 -6.50 -15.68
C MET A 1 -8.89 -7.43 -14.70
N ILE A 2 -8.23 -6.92 -13.66
CA ILE A 2 -7.42 -7.76 -12.74
C ILE A 2 -8.21 -8.92 -12.12
N LEU A 3 -9.45 -8.68 -11.68
CA LEU A 3 -10.27 -9.75 -11.08
C LEU A 3 -10.59 -10.86 -12.07
N CYS A 4 -10.88 -10.54 -13.34
CA CYS A 4 -11.20 -11.54 -14.35
C CYS A 4 -9.99 -12.45 -14.61
N VAL A 5 -8.81 -11.85 -14.76
CA VAL A 5 -7.54 -12.60 -14.90
C VAL A 5 -7.31 -13.46 -13.66
N GLY A 6 -7.41 -12.89 -12.47
CA GLY A 6 -7.26 -13.62 -11.21
C GLY A 6 -8.25 -14.78 -11.06
N LEU A 7 -9.50 -14.59 -11.49
CA LEU A 7 -10.52 -15.63 -11.48
C LEU A 7 -10.18 -16.75 -12.47
N VAL A 8 -9.75 -16.43 -13.70
CA VAL A 8 -9.29 -17.43 -14.69
C VAL A 8 -8.15 -18.26 -14.13
N VAL A 9 -7.15 -17.62 -13.53
CA VAL A 9 -6.00 -18.30 -12.91
C VAL A 9 -6.44 -19.19 -11.75
N LEU A 10 -7.28 -18.66 -10.86
CA LEU A 10 -7.79 -19.40 -9.71
C LEU A 10 -8.62 -20.62 -10.14
N THR A 11 -9.47 -20.44 -11.16
CA THR A 11 -10.29 -21.52 -11.73
C THR A 11 -9.43 -22.54 -12.47
N SER A 12 -8.35 -22.12 -13.11
CA SER A 12 -7.39 -23.04 -13.73
C SER A 12 -6.70 -23.92 -12.68
N MET A 13 -6.36 -23.39 -11.51
CA MET A 13 -5.68 -24.14 -10.45
C MET A 13 -6.63 -24.94 -9.54
N LEU A 14 -7.85 -24.47 -9.30
CA LEU A 14 -8.76 -25.04 -8.29
C LEU A 14 -10.18 -25.30 -8.81
N GLY A 15 -10.45 -25.06 -10.09
CA GLY A 15 -11.83 -25.08 -10.63
C GLY A 15 -12.41 -26.47 -10.87
N THR A 16 -11.61 -27.54 -10.81
CA THR A 16 -12.09 -28.91 -10.94
C THR A 16 -12.19 -29.60 -9.59
N ARG A 17 -13.18 -30.49 -9.45
CA ARG A 17 -13.43 -31.23 -8.22
C ARG A 17 -12.24 -32.08 -7.78
N ASP A 18 -11.45 -32.60 -8.73
CA ASP A 18 -10.27 -33.40 -8.40
C ASP A 18 -9.11 -32.54 -7.88
N LYS A 19 -8.91 -31.34 -8.43
CA LYS A 19 -7.94 -30.38 -7.90
C LYS A 19 -8.31 -29.92 -6.48
N LEU A 20 -9.61 -29.75 -6.22
CA LEU A 20 -10.11 -29.42 -4.87
C LEU A 20 -9.91 -30.57 -3.87
N LYS A 21 -10.12 -31.83 -4.28
CA LYS A 21 -9.84 -32.98 -3.41
C LYS A 21 -8.36 -33.07 -3.02
N ALA A 22 -7.45 -32.64 -3.89
CA ALA A 22 -6.03 -32.57 -3.61
C ALA A 22 -5.65 -31.43 -2.65
N CYS A 23 -6.56 -30.47 -2.43
CA CYS A 23 -6.36 -29.32 -1.54
C CYS A 23 -7.39 -29.31 -0.39
N PRO A 24 -7.37 -30.31 0.53
CA PRO A 24 -8.37 -30.42 1.59
C PRO A 24 -8.27 -29.28 2.62
N GLY A 25 -7.09 -28.67 2.77
CA GLY A 25 -6.81 -27.61 3.72
C GLY A 25 -6.28 -26.34 3.08
N GLN A 26 -6.07 -25.33 3.93
CA GLN A 26 -5.56 -24.02 3.50
C GLN A 26 -4.10 -24.10 3.08
N TYR A 27 -3.29 -24.93 3.73
CA TYR A 27 -1.86 -25.01 3.45
C TYR A 27 -1.61 -25.61 2.06
N GLU A 28 -2.26 -26.73 1.75
CA GLU A 28 -2.19 -27.41 0.45
C GLU A 28 -2.66 -26.49 -0.66
N THR A 29 -3.77 -25.78 -0.43
CA THR A 29 -4.27 -24.76 -1.37
C THR A 29 -3.22 -23.66 -1.60
N MET A 30 -2.59 -23.16 -0.53
CA MET A 30 -1.59 -22.09 -0.64
C MET A 30 -0.32 -22.55 -1.36
N GLU A 31 0.13 -23.78 -1.16
CA GLU A 31 1.28 -24.33 -1.90
C GLU A 31 0.99 -24.40 -3.40
N VAL A 32 -0.21 -24.88 -3.78
CA VAL A 32 -0.66 -24.90 -5.17
C VAL A 32 -0.76 -23.48 -5.77
N LEU A 33 -1.27 -22.51 -5.01
CA LEU A 33 -1.38 -21.12 -5.47
C LEU A 33 -0.04 -20.38 -5.52
N ARG A 34 0.99 -20.85 -4.80
CA ARG A 34 2.36 -20.31 -4.93
C ARG A 34 3.07 -20.88 -6.16
N ALA A 35 2.81 -22.14 -6.49
CA ALA A 35 3.41 -22.84 -7.62
C ALA A 35 2.46 -22.88 -8.83
N ILE A 36 2.02 -21.71 -9.30
CA ILE A 36 1.15 -21.62 -10.48
C ILE A 36 1.92 -22.12 -11.69
N GLU A 37 1.29 -23.03 -12.44
CA GLU A 37 1.92 -23.61 -13.60
C GLU A 37 2.11 -22.56 -14.71
N PRO A 38 3.31 -22.43 -15.31
CA PRO A 38 3.62 -21.37 -16.28
C PRO A 38 2.70 -21.33 -17.50
N ARG A 39 2.08 -22.46 -17.87
CA ARG A 39 1.09 -22.54 -18.95
C ARG A 39 -0.12 -21.62 -18.72
N TYR A 40 -0.52 -21.45 -17.46
CA TYR A 40 -1.66 -20.61 -17.09
C TYR A 40 -1.28 -19.13 -16.97
N MET A 41 0.01 -18.81 -17.02
CA MET A 41 0.53 -17.42 -17.02
C MET A 41 0.83 -16.90 -18.43
N GLN A 42 0.64 -17.73 -19.46
CA GLN A 42 0.85 -17.32 -20.84
C GLN A 42 -0.23 -16.31 -21.26
N GLU A 43 0.21 -15.20 -21.87
CA GLU A 43 -0.69 -14.13 -22.31
C GLU A 43 -1.79 -14.66 -23.24
N GLY A 44 -1.43 -15.46 -24.24
CA GLY A 44 -2.41 -16.00 -25.20
C GLY A 44 -3.50 -16.83 -24.52
N PHE A 45 -3.13 -17.67 -23.54
CA PHE A 45 -4.09 -18.44 -22.76
C PHE A 45 -5.02 -17.52 -21.94
N LEU A 46 -4.45 -16.57 -21.20
CA LEU A 46 -5.22 -15.67 -20.34
C LEU A 46 -6.16 -14.77 -21.14
N VAL A 47 -5.71 -14.21 -22.26
CA VAL A 47 -6.53 -13.35 -23.12
C VAL A 47 -7.74 -14.13 -23.65
N LEU A 48 -7.52 -15.33 -24.19
CA LEU A 48 -8.60 -16.18 -24.69
C LEU A 48 -9.61 -16.51 -23.57
N GLN A 49 -9.13 -16.98 -22.43
CA GLN A 49 -9.99 -17.36 -21.32
C GLN A 49 -10.76 -16.18 -20.70
N VAL A 50 -10.14 -15.00 -20.62
CA VAL A 50 -10.82 -13.79 -20.12
C VAL A 50 -11.88 -13.30 -21.10
N LEU A 51 -11.67 -13.45 -22.41
CA LEU A 51 -12.68 -13.11 -23.42
C LEU A 51 -13.88 -14.07 -23.39
N GLU A 52 -13.65 -15.35 -23.11
CA GLU A 52 -14.71 -16.35 -22.96
C GLU A 52 -15.51 -16.19 -21.64
N LEU A 53 -14.90 -15.56 -20.63
CA LEU A 53 -15.50 -15.38 -19.32
C LEU A 53 -16.68 -14.38 -19.37
N GLN A 54 -17.90 -14.88 -19.15
CA GLN A 54 -19.11 -14.06 -19.07
C GLN A 54 -19.25 -13.36 -17.70
N VAL A 55 -18.28 -12.53 -17.32
CA VAL A 55 -18.33 -11.75 -16.09
C VAL A 55 -18.25 -10.26 -16.42
N SER A 56 -19.32 -9.54 -16.16
CA SER A 56 -19.36 -8.08 -16.34
C SER A 56 -18.80 -7.34 -15.12
N ALA A 57 -18.40 -6.08 -15.29
CA ALA A 57 -18.01 -5.23 -14.17
C ALA A 57 -19.13 -5.07 -13.13
N GLN A 58 -20.39 -5.07 -13.57
CA GLN A 58 -21.54 -4.95 -12.67
C GLN A 58 -21.69 -6.17 -11.77
N ASP A 59 -21.38 -7.38 -12.27
CA ASP A 59 -21.42 -8.61 -11.48
C ASP A 59 -20.35 -8.58 -10.39
N VAL A 60 -19.15 -8.13 -10.74
CA VAL A 60 -18.03 -7.96 -9.81
C VAL A 60 -18.40 -6.99 -8.69
N GLU A 61 -18.94 -5.82 -9.02
CA GLU A 61 -19.34 -4.85 -8.02
C GLU A 61 -20.48 -5.36 -7.11
N ARG A 62 -21.43 -6.10 -7.68
CA ARG A 62 -22.52 -6.72 -6.92
C ARG A 62 -21.97 -7.72 -5.91
N GLU A 63 -21.04 -8.57 -6.32
CA GLU A 63 -20.40 -9.54 -5.43
C GLU A 63 -19.57 -8.83 -4.36
N GLN A 64 -18.79 -7.81 -4.72
CA GLN A 64 -18.03 -7.00 -3.77
C GLN A 64 -18.94 -6.38 -2.69
N ARG A 65 -20.07 -5.76 -3.08
CA ARG A 65 -21.05 -5.22 -2.13
C ARG A 65 -21.60 -6.31 -1.21
N THR A 66 -21.86 -7.50 -1.75
CA THR A 66 -22.36 -8.65 -0.97
C THR A 66 -21.31 -9.13 0.04
N GLN A 67 -20.06 -9.25 -0.37
CA GLN A 67 -18.95 -9.66 0.48
C GLN A 67 -18.68 -8.64 1.60
N LEU A 68 -18.71 -7.34 1.29
CA LEU A 68 -18.60 -6.29 2.32
C LEU A 68 -19.73 -6.35 3.34
N LYS A 69 -20.98 -6.55 2.90
CA LYS A 69 -22.13 -6.74 3.81
C LYS A 69 -21.94 -7.96 4.71
N ARG A 70 -21.50 -9.10 4.14
CA ARG A 70 -21.23 -10.33 4.91
C ARG A 70 -20.08 -10.14 5.90
N TRP A 71 -19.02 -9.46 5.49
CA TRP A 71 -17.88 -9.13 6.33
C TRP A 71 -18.30 -8.29 7.53
N LYS A 72 -19.05 -7.21 7.30
CA LYS A 72 -19.55 -6.32 8.36
C LYS A 72 -20.36 -7.09 9.39
N LYS A 73 -21.20 -8.03 8.95
CA LYS A 73 -21.99 -8.90 9.84
C LYS A 73 -21.13 -9.86 10.67
N LYS A 74 -20.11 -10.49 10.06
CA LYS A 74 -19.27 -11.49 10.75
C LYS A 74 -18.17 -10.89 11.63
N ARG A 75 -17.58 -9.77 11.20
CA ARG A 75 -16.33 -9.21 11.76
C ARG A 75 -16.43 -7.75 12.21
N GLY A 76 -17.52 -7.05 11.90
CA GLY A 76 -17.68 -5.61 12.14
C GLY A 76 -17.09 -4.74 11.01
N GLU A 77 -16.96 -3.43 11.26
CA GLU A 77 -16.50 -2.47 10.24
C GLU A 77 -15.12 -2.83 9.67
N PRO A 78 -14.98 -2.97 8.34
CA PRO A 78 -13.69 -3.12 7.67
C PRO A 78 -12.91 -1.81 7.76
N GLY A 79 -12.03 -1.73 8.74
CA GLY A 79 -11.04 -0.67 8.87
C GLY A 79 -9.94 -1.11 9.83
N PRO A 80 -8.74 -0.51 9.76
CA PRO A 80 -7.76 -0.67 10.82
C PRO A 80 -8.43 -0.19 12.12
N LYS A 81 -8.73 -1.12 13.03
CA LYS A 81 -8.92 -0.75 14.42
C LYS A 81 -7.53 -0.35 14.89
N LEU A 82 -7.16 0.90 14.67
CA LEU A 82 -5.94 1.45 15.22
C LEU A 82 -6.03 1.17 16.72
N PRO A 83 -5.03 0.48 17.32
CA PRO A 83 -4.94 0.42 18.76
C PRO A 83 -5.07 1.86 19.25
N GLN A 84 -5.88 2.09 20.28
CA GLN A 84 -5.99 3.40 20.90
C GLN A 84 -4.61 3.74 21.49
N ARG A 85 -3.71 4.28 20.66
CA ARG A 85 -2.39 4.70 21.09
C ARG A 85 -2.64 5.84 22.05
N MET A 86 -2.32 5.59 23.33
CA MET A 86 -2.50 6.47 24.50
C MET A 86 -3.95 6.61 25.00
N HIS A 87 -4.30 5.82 26.00
CA HIS A 87 -5.50 6.05 26.83
C HIS A 87 -5.48 7.41 27.54
N SER A 88 -4.30 7.95 27.83
CA SER A 88 -4.11 9.22 28.54
C SER A 88 -4.02 10.46 27.65
N ALA A 89 -3.86 10.33 26.32
CA ALA A 89 -3.63 11.50 25.45
C ALA A 89 -4.77 12.53 25.55
N ARG A 90 -6.02 12.05 25.57
CA ARG A 90 -7.19 12.93 25.73
C ARG A 90 -7.25 13.59 27.10
N ALA A 91 -6.83 12.89 28.15
CA ALA A 91 -6.77 13.46 29.50
C ALA A 91 -5.69 14.54 29.57
N ILE A 92 -4.50 14.28 29.03
CA ILE A 92 -3.38 15.23 28.99
C ILE A 92 -3.75 16.48 28.20
N MET A 93 -4.33 16.34 27.00
CA MET A 93 -4.78 17.50 26.21
C MET A 93 -5.90 18.31 26.87
N ALA A 94 -6.73 17.66 27.69
CA ALA A 94 -7.82 18.32 28.41
C ALA A 94 -7.34 19.02 29.70
N THR A 95 -6.34 18.46 30.39
CA THR A 95 -5.75 19.04 31.60
C THR A 95 -4.73 20.12 31.30
N GLU A 96 -3.99 20.00 30.19
CA GLU A 96 -3.00 20.97 29.72
C GLU A 96 -3.27 21.32 28.25
N PRO A 97 -4.11 22.32 27.97
CA PRO A 97 -4.24 22.85 26.62
C PRO A 97 -2.89 23.44 26.20
N HIS A 98 -2.36 22.97 25.09
CA HIS A 98 -1.05 23.38 24.58
C HIS A 98 -1.02 24.90 24.46
N THR A 99 -0.22 25.55 25.31
CA THR A 99 0.06 26.95 25.11
C THR A 99 0.99 27.01 23.91
N HIS A 100 0.76 27.91 22.95
CA HIS A 100 1.58 28.07 21.73
C HIS A 100 3.10 28.26 22.00
N GLN A 101 3.51 28.37 23.26
CA GLN A 101 4.89 28.37 23.74
C GLN A 101 5.57 27.00 23.65
N ASP A 102 4.86 25.86 23.72
CA ASP A 102 5.46 24.51 23.59
C ASP A 102 5.98 24.22 22.17
N LEU A 103 5.50 24.99 21.19
CA LEU A 103 5.98 24.97 19.81
C LEU A 103 7.24 25.83 19.61
N ARG A 104 7.69 26.62 20.60
CA ARG A 104 8.98 27.30 20.52
C ARG A 104 10.09 26.27 20.66
N GLN A 105 10.56 25.79 19.52
CA GLN A 105 11.73 24.92 19.45
C GLN A 105 12.93 25.64 20.08
N LYS A 106 13.41 25.11 21.22
CA LYS A 106 14.74 25.37 21.75
C LYS A 106 15.58 24.10 21.52
N PRO A 107 16.10 23.88 20.30
CA PRO A 107 16.89 22.70 20.03
C PRO A 107 18.13 22.71 20.94
N THR A 108 18.25 21.71 21.80
CA THR A 108 19.41 21.55 22.69
C THR A 108 20.62 20.96 21.96
N ILE A 109 20.37 20.28 20.84
CA ILE A 109 21.41 19.65 20.03
C ILE A 109 21.74 20.57 18.86
N MET A 110 22.89 21.23 18.96
CA MET A 110 23.51 21.99 17.87
C MET A 110 24.35 21.02 17.03
N VAL A 111 24.03 20.88 15.75
CA VAL A 111 24.84 20.09 14.81
C VAL A 111 26.01 20.97 14.35
N GLN A 112 27.23 20.65 14.77
CA GLN A 112 28.43 21.29 14.26
C GLN A 112 28.71 20.75 12.85
N TYR A 113 28.56 21.58 11.83
CA TYR A 113 28.98 21.22 10.48
C TYR A 113 30.50 21.44 10.33
N PRO A 114 31.26 20.49 9.75
CA PRO A 114 32.67 20.72 9.45
C PRO A 114 32.80 21.82 8.39
N SER A 115 33.61 22.84 8.68
CA SER A 115 33.93 23.91 7.74
C SER A 115 34.68 23.35 6.53
N VAL A 116 34.13 23.55 5.34
CA VAL A 116 34.78 23.22 4.06
C VAL A 116 36.03 24.10 3.91
N PRO A 117 37.20 23.57 3.50
CA PRO A 117 38.38 24.40 3.27
C PRO A 117 38.15 25.37 2.11
N GLU A 118 38.45 26.65 2.32
CA GLU A 118 38.42 27.69 1.28
C GLU A 118 39.42 27.38 0.16
N GLU A 119 38.91 27.12 -1.06
CA GLU A 119 39.71 27.22 -2.28
C GLU A 119 39.89 28.69 -2.66
N LYS A 120 41.13 29.17 -2.58
CA LYS A 120 41.55 30.45 -3.14
C LYS A 120 41.43 30.39 -4.67
N SER A 121 40.59 31.24 -5.24
CA SER A 121 40.69 31.62 -6.66
C SER A 121 40.76 33.13 -6.78
N GLU A 122 42.00 33.64 -6.94
CA GLU A 122 42.24 34.96 -7.48
C GLU A 122 41.69 35.02 -8.92
N LEU A 123 40.83 35.99 -9.20
CA LEU A 123 40.60 36.46 -10.56
C LEU A 123 40.21 37.93 -10.53
N ASN A 124 41.22 38.75 -10.79
CA ASN A 124 41.10 40.13 -11.20
C ASN A 124 40.08 40.27 -12.32
N LEU A 125 39.05 41.12 -12.14
CA LEU A 125 38.37 41.73 -13.28
C LEU A 125 37.98 43.19 -13.01
N ARG A 126 38.78 44.07 -13.62
CA ARG A 126 38.40 45.40 -14.10
C ARG A 126 36.90 45.49 -14.47
N LYS A 127 36.20 46.51 -13.98
CA LYS A 127 35.65 47.63 -14.79
C LYS A 127 34.56 48.42 -14.04
N LYS A 128 34.84 49.72 -13.90
CA LYS A 128 34.07 50.85 -14.44
C LYS A 128 32.72 51.24 -13.81
N ARG A 129 32.57 52.57 -13.75
CA ARG A 129 31.37 53.43 -13.55
C ARG A 129 31.11 53.73 -12.07
N GLY A 130 31.06 54.96 -11.59
CA GLY A 130 30.88 56.27 -12.23
C GLY A 130 29.65 56.95 -11.62
N SER A 131 29.78 58.25 -11.34
CA SER A 131 28.73 59.21 -10.92
C SER A 131 28.19 59.03 -9.50
N LEU A 132 28.02 60.07 -8.68
CA LEU A 132 27.84 61.52 -8.88
C LEU A 132 28.59 62.30 -7.80
#